data_AF-N0B8V0-F1
#
_entry.id   AF-N0B8V0-F1
#
_cell.length_a   1.000
_cell.length_b   1.000
_cell.length_c   1.000
_cell.angle_alpha   90.00
_cell.angle_beta   90.00
_cell.angle_gamma   90.00
#
_symmetry.space_group_name_H-M   'P 1'
#
loop_
_entity.id
_entity.type
_entity.pdbx_description
1 polymer ?
#
loop_
_entity_poly.entity_id
_entity_poly.type
_entity_poly.pdbx_seq_one_letter_code
_entity_poly.pdbx_strand_id
1 'polypeptide(L)'
;MIENSDNVFHKADFLPQLRALTRYLPALESPDFHAGAITSGRNTESGEFIMPYVVYSDIAEDFVESAYDNGCVLTGFRWAGWAHADEAQSLCHDPSKLAQATPE
;
A
#
# COMPACT_ATOMS: atom_id res chain seq x y z
N MET A 1 27.95 12.41 -6.20
CA MET A 1 27.40 11.38 -7.09
C MET A 1 27.82 10.04 -6.54
N ILE A 2 26.93 9.39 -5.79
CA ILE A 2 27.06 7.98 -5.46
C ILE A 2 25.74 7.40 -5.97
N GLU A 3 25.81 6.74 -7.12
CA GLU A 3 24.70 5.96 -7.67
C GLU A 3 24.51 4.76 -6.74
N ASN A 4 23.38 4.72 -6.02
CA ASN A 4 22.98 3.58 -5.22
C ASN A 4 22.36 2.56 -6.18
N SER A 5 23.22 1.76 -6.80
CA SER A 5 22.92 0.82 -7.89
C SER A 5 22.26 -0.51 -7.47
N ASP A 6 21.51 -0.55 -6.35
CA ASP A 6 21.03 -1.81 -5.76
C ASP A 6 19.51 -1.94 -5.66
N ASN A 7 18.72 -1.18 -6.42
CA ASN A 7 17.27 -1.37 -6.41
C ASN A 7 16.65 -1.37 -7.81
N VAL A 8 17.21 -2.19 -8.70
CA VAL A 8 16.57 -2.48 -9.98
C VAL A 8 15.54 -3.58 -9.74
N PHE A 9 14.26 -3.22 -9.72
CA PHE A 9 13.16 -4.19 -9.67
C PHE A 9 13.08 -4.95 -10.99
N HIS A 10 13.75 -6.10 -11.07
CA HIS A 10 13.58 -6.98 -12.21
C HIS A 10 12.21 -7.66 -12.14
N LYS A 11 11.44 -7.60 -13.23
CA LYS A 11 10.12 -8.27 -13.40
C LYS A 11 10.11 -9.76 -13.01
N ALA A 12 11.28 -10.42 -13.02
CA ALA A 12 11.48 -11.81 -12.61
C ALA A 12 11.40 -12.02 -11.08
N ASP A 13 11.62 -10.99 -10.27
CA ASP A 13 11.69 -11.08 -8.80
C ASP A 13 10.33 -10.88 -8.11
N PHE A 14 9.30 -10.50 -8.87
CA PHE A 14 7.96 -10.20 -8.33
C PHE A 14 7.06 -11.44 -8.17
N LEU A 15 7.31 -12.51 -8.93
CA LEU A 15 6.47 -13.72 -8.90
C LEU A 15 6.50 -14.46 -7.55
N PRO A 16 7.65 -14.67 -6.88
CA PRO A 16 7.67 -15.27 -5.55
C PRO A 16 6.91 -14.43 -4.52
N GLN A 17 7.03 -13.10 -4.60
CA GLN A 17 6.41 -12.16 -3.69
C GLN A 17 4.87 -12.18 -3.87
N LEU A 18 4.40 -12.14 -5.11
CA LEU A 18 2.97 -12.33 -5.42
C LEU A 18 2.43 -13.68 -4.96
N ARG A 19 3.20 -14.76 -5.13
CA ARG A 19 2.81 -16.11 -4.67
C ARG A 19 2.61 -16.17 -3.16
N ALA A 20 3.38 -15.41 -2.37
CA ALA A 20 3.18 -15.36 -0.93
C ALA A 20 1.81 -14.76 -0.55
N LEU A 21 1.29 -13.84 -1.38
CA LEU A 21 0.03 -13.17 -1.14
C LEU A 21 -1.21 -13.93 -1.64
N THR A 22 -1.06 -14.93 -2.53
CA THR A 22 -2.22 -15.67 -3.07
C THR A 22 -3.03 -16.41 -2.02
N ARG A 23 -2.44 -16.70 -0.84
CA ARG A 23 -3.15 -17.29 0.30
C ARG A 23 -4.34 -16.46 0.79
N TYR A 24 -4.33 -15.15 0.56
CA TYR A 24 -5.40 -14.24 0.95
C TYR A 24 -6.54 -14.19 -0.07
N LEU A 25 -6.32 -14.67 -1.29
CA LEU A 25 -7.27 -14.53 -2.41
C LEU A 25 -8.68 -15.06 -2.07
N PRO A 26 -8.85 -16.25 -1.45
CA PRO A 26 -10.20 -16.73 -1.10
C PRO A 26 -10.94 -15.81 -0.13
N ALA A 27 -10.22 -15.16 0.80
CA ALA A 27 -10.82 -14.23 1.74
C ALA A 27 -11.14 -12.89 1.08
N LEU A 28 -10.26 -12.39 0.21
CA LEU A 28 -10.47 -11.13 -0.52
C LEU A 28 -11.60 -11.21 -1.56
N GLU A 29 -11.79 -12.38 -2.19
CA GLU A 29 -12.87 -12.62 -3.16
C GLU A 29 -14.21 -12.96 -2.49
N SER A 30 -14.23 -13.13 -1.17
CA SER A 30 -15.47 -13.38 -0.44
C SER A 30 -16.42 -12.19 -0.56
N PRO A 31 -17.72 -12.40 -0.84
CA PRO A 31 -18.70 -11.31 -0.85
C PRO A 31 -18.88 -10.65 0.53
N ASP A 32 -18.48 -11.33 1.61
CA ASP A 32 -18.53 -10.83 2.98
C ASP A 32 -17.25 -10.09 3.39
N PHE A 33 -16.27 -10.01 2.50
CA PHE A 33 -15.02 -9.28 2.76
C PHE A 33 -15.28 -7.79 2.94
N HIS A 34 -14.64 -7.23 3.97
CA HIS A 34 -14.54 -5.81 4.19
C HIS A 34 -13.09 -5.47 4.54
N ALA A 35 -12.52 -4.46 3.87
CA ALA A 35 -11.14 -4.05 4.13
C ALA A 35 -10.96 -3.40 5.50
N GLY A 36 -12.05 -2.94 6.12
CA GLY A 36 -12.03 -2.21 7.38
C GLY A 36 -13.13 -1.15 7.44
N ALA A 37 -12.99 -0.23 8.39
CA ALA A 37 -13.90 0.89 8.57
C ALA A 37 -13.12 2.20 8.79
N ILE A 38 -13.65 3.29 8.24
CA ILE A 38 -13.16 4.64 8.54
C ILE A 38 -13.72 5.04 9.89
N THR A 39 -12.85 5.40 10.82
CA THR A 39 -13.24 6.04 12.07
C THR A 39 -13.49 7.52 11.83
N SER A 40 -14.56 8.05 12.43
CA SER A 40 -14.83 9.48 12.41
C SER A 40 -13.84 10.21 13.33
N GLY A 41 -13.48 11.43 12.94
CA GLY A 41 -12.71 12.31 13.81
C GLY A 41 -13.50 12.65 15.07
N ARG A 42 -12.83 12.71 16.21
CA ARG A 42 -13.47 12.97 17.51
C ARG A 42 -12.58 13.80 18.42
N ASN A 43 -13.20 14.63 19.27
CA ASN A 43 -12.49 15.28 20.37
C ASN A 43 -12.36 14.32 21.55
N THR A 44 -11.22 14.34 22.23
CA THR A 44 -11.03 13.67 23.52
C THR A 44 -11.57 14.54 24.66
N GLU A 45 -11.73 13.95 25.85
CA GLU A 45 -12.12 14.70 27.06
C GLU A 45 -11.06 15.76 27.45
N SER A 46 -9.81 15.56 27.05
CA SER A 46 -8.69 16.51 27.22
C SER A 46 -8.67 17.65 26.20
N GLY A 47 -9.58 17.67 25.22
CA GLY A 47 -9.68 18.70 24.18
C GLY A 47 -8.76 18.49 22.97
N GLU A 48 -8.13 17.33 22.84
CA GLU A 48 -7.34 16.96 21.66
C GLU A 48 -8.27 16.45 20.56
N PHE A 49 -7.91 16.72 19.29
CA PHE A 49 -8.65 16.20 18.15
C PHE A 49 -7.96 14.94 17.59
N ILE A 50 -8.66 13.82 17.62
CA ILE A 50 -8.25 12.59 16.94
C ILE A 50 -8.73 12.71 15.48
N MET A 51 -7.77 12.71 14.56
CA MET A 51 -8.04 12.69 13.13
C MET A 51 -8.74 11.38 12.72
N PRO A 52 -9.65 11.40 11.73
CA PRO A 52 -10.17 10.19 11.11
C PRO A 52 -9.04 9.27 10.66
N TYR A 53 -9.18 7.97 10.89
CA TYR A 53 -8.23 6.94 10.43
C TYR A 53 -8.95 5.67 10.05
N VAL A 54 -8.32 4.82 9.23
CA VAL A 54 -8.88 3.51 8.87
C VAL A 54 -8.46 2.49 9.94
N VAL A 55 -9.42 1.71 10.42
CA VAL A 55 -9.17 0.46 11.14
C VAL A 55 -9.36 -0.67 10.15
N TYR A 56 -8.30 -1.41 9.86
CA TYR A 56 -8.37 -2.57 8.97
C TYR A 56 -9.14 -3.72 9.61
N SER A 57 -9.74 -4.58 8.79
CA SER A 57 -10.12 -5.91 9.26
C SER A 57 -8.88 -6.78 9.45
N ASP A 58 -8.95 -7.80 10.30
CA ASP A 58 -7.82 -8.70 10.57
C ASP A 58 -7.20 -9.26 9.27
N ILE A 59 -8.02 -9.65 8.30
CA ILE A 59 -7.55 -10.16 7.00
C ILE A 59 -6.83 -9.08 6.19
N ALA A 60 -7.32 -7.84 6.21
CA ALA A 60 -6.69 -6.75 5.47
C ALA A 60 -5.37 -6.32 6.12
N GLU A 61 -5.30 -6.31 7.46
CA GLU A 61 -4.07 -6.04 8.21
C GLU A 61 -3.01 -7.09 7.90
N ASP A 62 -3.34 -8.38 8.06
CA ASP A 62 -2.45 -9.50 7.75
C ASP A 62 -1.94 -9.48 6.30
N PHE A 63 -2.80 -9.11 5.35
CA PHE A 63 -2.45 -8.98 3.94
C PHE A 63 -1.44 -7.85 3.72
N VAL A 64 -1.68 -6.68 4.32
CA VAL A 64 -0.79 -5.52 4.20
C VAL A 64 0.56 -5.82 4.84
N GLU A 65 0.58 -6.38 6.06
CA GLU A 65 1.82 -6.79 6.73
C GLU A 65 2.61 -7.79 5.89
N SER A 66 1.93 -8.81 5.34
CA SER A 66 2.57 -9.78 4.46
C SER A 66 3.14 -9.14 3.19
N ALA A 67 2.50 -8.10 2.65
CA ALA A 67 3.01 -7.41 1.48
C ALA A 67 4.32 -6.67 1.78
N TYR A 68 4.48 -6.10 2.97
CA TYR A 68 5.76 -5.53 3.42
C TYR A 68 6.80 -6.62 3.69
N ASP A 69 6.43 -7.67 4.43
CA ASP A 69 7.35 -8.75 4.82
C ASP A 69 7.93 -9.50 3.62
N ASN A 70 7.14 -9.63 2.54
CA ASN A 70 7.57 -10.28 1.31
C ASN A 70 8.16 -9.31 0.29
N GLY A 71 8.34 -8.04 0.63
CA GLY A 71 8.95 -7.04 -0.24
C GLY A 71 8.10 -6.61 -1.43
N CYS A 72 6.78 -6.89 -1.42
CA CYS A 72 5.84 -6.34 -2.40
C CYS A 72 5.67 -4.83 -2.21
N VAL A 73 5.77 -4.35 -0.96
CA VAL A 73 5.76 -2.92 -0.62
C VAL A 73 7.09 -2.55 0.01
N LEU A 74 7.63 -1.41 -0.40
CA LEU A 74 8.91 -0.91 0.09
C LEU A 74 8.84 -0.46 1.55
N THR A 75 9.54 -1.18 2.43
CA THR A 75 9.80 -0.74 3.81
C THR A 75 10.75 0.44 3.81
N GLY A 76 10.44 1.46 4.62
CA GLY A 76 11.29 2.65 4.78
C GLY A 76 11.20 3.68 3.64
N PHE A 77 10.41 3.40 2.59
CA PHE A 77 10.13 4.37 1.53
C PHE A 77 9.30 5.54 2.07
N ARG A 78 9.60 6.76 1.61
CA ARG A 78 8.93 8.00 2.06
C ARG A 78 7.60 8.18 1.34
N TRP A 79 6.65 7.26 1.57
CA TRP A 79 5.35 7.24 0.89
C TRP A 79 4.60 8.56 0.94
N ALA A 80 4.50 9.19 2.12
CA ALA A 80 3.81 10.49 2.24
C ALA A 80 4.49 11.60 1.42
N GLY A 81 5.82 11.61 1.35
CA GLY A 81 6.56 12.56 0.53
C GLY A 81 6.40 12.29 -0.96
N TRP A 82 6.50 11.03 -1.36
CA TRP A 82 6.29 10.62 -2.76
C TRP A 82 4.88 10.90 -3.23
N ALA A 83 3.86 10.70 -2.39
CA ALA A 83 2.48 10.98 -2.72
C ALA A 83 2.25 12.45 -3.12
N HIS A 84 3.11 13.39 -2.74
CA HIS A 84 3.05 14.79 -3.15
C HIS A 84 3.83 15.10 -4.44
N ALA A 85 4.61 14.16 -4.97
CA ALA A 85 5.32 14.34 -6.23
C ALA A 85 4.34 14.35 -7.42
N ASP A 86 4.66 15.14 -8.45
CA ASP A 86 3.83 15.27 -9.66
C ASP A 86 3.56 13.93 -10.32
N GLU A 87 4.56 13.04 -10.34
CA GLU A 87 4.44 11.69 -10.87
C GLU A 87 3.39 10.87 -10.10
N ALA A 88 3.51 10.79 -8.77
CA ALA A 88 2.59 10.04 -7.93
C ALA A 88 1.15 10.57 -8.02
N GLN A 89 1.01 11.91 -8.00
CA GLN A 89 -0.28 12.57 -8.20
C GLN A 89 -0.86 12.26 -9.56
N SER A 90 -0.04 12.26 -10.61
CA SER A 90 -0.45 11.94 -11.97
C SER A 90 -0.87 10.47 -12.12
N LEU A 91 -0.16 9.53 -11.49
CA LEU A 91 -0.52 8.11 -11.49
C LEU A 91 -1.81 7.86 -10.71
N CYS A 92 -2.03 8.60 -9.61
CA CYS A 92 -3.22 8.47 -8.78
C CYS A 92 -4.49 9.00 -9.47
N HIS A 93 -4.39 10.13 -10.19
CA HIS A 93 -5.55 10.79 -10.77
C HIS A 93 -5.86 10.39 -12.22
N ASP A 94 -4.93 9.76 -12.95
CA ASP A 94 -5.11 9.33 -14.33
C ASP A 94 -4.88 7.82 -14.50
N PRO A 95 -5.97 7.02 -14.53
CA PRO A 95 -5.88 5.56 -14.71
C PRO A 95 -5.15 5.15 -15.99
N SER A 96 -5.15 5.99 -17.04
CA SER A 96 -4.48 5.68 -18.31
C SER A 96 -2.96 5.72 -18.15
N LYS A 97 -2.47 6.65 -17.32
CA LYS A 97 -1.04 6.74 -17.01
C LYS A 97 -0.59 5.59 -16.12
N LEU A 98 -1.41 5.20 -15.16
CA LEU A 98 -1.13 4.01 -14.34
C LEU A 98 -1.04 2.75 -15.21
N ALA A 99 -1.95 2.59 -16.19
CA ALA A 99 -1.92 1.45 -17.11
C ALA A 99 -0.68 1.40 -18.02
N GLN A 100 -0.01 2.53 -18.23
CA GLN A 100 1.20 2.66 -19.05
C GLN A 100 2.49 2.72 -18.22
N ALA A 101 2.39 2.68 -16.88
CA ALA A 101 3.55 2.78 -16.01
C ALA A 101 4.51 1.61 -16.24
N THR A 102 5.81 1.92 -16.29
CA THR A 102 6.89 0.92 -16.36
C THR A 102 7.63 0.87 -15.02
N PRO A 103 8.17 -0.30 -14.62
CA PRO A 103 9.16 -0.35 -13.57
C PRO A 103 10.42 0.34 -14.09
N GLU A 104 10.80 1.48 -13.51
CA GLU A 104 12.13 2.08 -13.69
C GLU A 104 13.15 1.44 -12.76
#